data_AF-A0A815UA70-F1
#
_entry.id   AF-A0A815UA70-F1
#
_cell.length_a   1.000
_cell.length_b   1.000
_cell.length_c   1.000
_cell.angle_alpha   90.00
_cell.angle_beta   90.00
_cell.angle_gamma   90.00
#
_symmetry.space_group_name_H-M   'P 1'
#
loop_
_entity.id
_entity.type
_entity.pdbx_description
1 polymer ?
#
loop_
_entity_poly.entity_id
_entity_poly.type
_entity_poly.pdbx_seq_one_letter_code
_entity_poly.pdbx_strand_id
1 'polypeptide(L)'
;CRAHVLQLCLLSACEDIIEVQESLLTLKSLFYFINRSSIRLTRFNDIQLLLKHPQLKLIQPGDTRWLSYFRSVNAVIRCYEPLMITLEHIVHERGEESPSASGLLSILKDQSTTFILHSLEPVIEALSILSKSIQTKNGDFNRLEKSMLGTLLRLEELKET
;
A
#
# COMPACT_ATOMS: atom_id res chain seq x y z
N CYS A 1 -17.31 5.29 -16.05
CA CYS A 1 -17.76 3.89 -15.79
C CYS A 1 -17.94 3.67 -14.28
N ARG A 2 -18.68 2.66 -13.81
CA ARG A 2 -18.93 2.44 -12.37
C ARG A 2 -17.65 2.20 -11.55
N ALA A 3 -16.66 1.51 -12.11
CA ALA A 3 -15.35 1.33 -11.47
C ALA A 3 -14.59 2.66 -11.30
N HIS A 4 -14.75 3.60 -12.25
CA HIS A 4 -14.21 4.95 -12.14
C HIS A 4 -14.98 5.81 -11.13
N VAL A 5 -16.29 5.64 -11.00
CA VAL A 5 -17.05 6.32 -9.93
C VAL A 5 -16.58 5.84 -8.56
N LEU A 6 -16.44 4.52 -8.37
CA LEU A 6 -15.87 3.96 -7.14
C LEU A 6 -14.47 4.52 -6.85
N GLN A 7 -13.61 4.62 -7.87
CA GLN A 7 -12.30 5.26 -7.75
C GLN A 7 -12.39 6.70 -7.23
N LEU A 8 -13.26 7.52 -7.81
CA LEU A 8 -13.40 8.93 -7.43
C LEU A 8 -13.92 9.09 -6.00
N CYS A 9 -14.89 8.27 -5.59
CA CYS A 9 -15.38 8.27 -4.21
C CYS A 9 -14.27 7.96 -3.21
N LEU A 10 -13.37 7.04 -3.55
CA LEU A 10 -12.26 6.66 -2.67
C LEU A 10 -11.19 7.73 -2.58
N LEU A 11 -10.83 8.34 -3.72
CA LEU A 11 -9.90 9.47 -3.72
C LEU A 11 -10.46 10.61 -2.88
N SER A 12 -11.73 10.97 -3.09
CA SER A 12 -12.40 12.01 -2.30
C SER A 12 -12.44 11.68 -0.80
N ALA A 13 -12.75 10.43 -0.42
CA ALA A 13 -12.77 10.04 0.99
C ALA A 13 -11.37 10.08 1.64
N CYS A 14 -10.31 9.80 0.88
CA CYS A 14 -8.94 9.89 1.38
C CYS A 14 -8.44 11.35 1.44
N GLU A 15 -8.98 12.23 0.61
CA GLU A 15 -8.65 13.66 0.63
C GLU A 15 -9.05 14.34 1.94
N ASP A 16 -10.05 13.80 2.64
CA ASP A 16 -10.52 14.37 3.92
C ASP A 16 -9.67 13.98 5.13
N ILE A 17 -8.74 13.02 5.00
CA ILE A 17 -7.95 12.47 6.10
C ILE A 17 -6.46 12.63 5.81
N ILE A 18 -5.82 13.61 6.46
CA ILE A 18 -4.43 14.00 6.17
C ILE A 18 -3.44 12.86 6.39
N GLU A 19 -3.64 12.06 7.43
CA GLU A 19 -2.72 11.00 7.81
C GLU A 19 -2.79 9.81 6.82
N VAL A 20 -3.96 9.62 6.19
CA VAL A 20 -4.11 8.70 5.05
C VAL A 20 -3.31 9.22 3.87
N GLN A 21 -3.44 10.51 3.52
CA GLN A 21 -2.67 11.10 2.41
C GLN A 21 -1.17 10.94 2.63
N GLU A 22 -0.68 11.24 3.84
CA GLU A 22 0.74 11.11 4.21
C GLU A 22 1.21 9.65 4.11
N SER A 23 0.39 8.70 4.55
CA SER A 23 0.66 7.27 4.40
C SER A 23 0.75 6.85 2.92
N LEU A 24 -0.16 7.34 2.08
CA LEU A 24 -0.14 7.07 0.64
C LEU A 24 1.08 7.70 -0.06
N LEU A 25 1.50 8.89 0.36
CA LEU A 25 2.74 9.53 -0.11
C LEU A 25 3.97 8.74 0.32
N THR A 26 3.97 8.20 1.54
CA THR A 26 5.04 7.34 2.05
C THR A 26 5.23 6.10 1.17
N LEU A 27 4.13 5.46 0.72
CA LEU A 27 4.19 4.34 -0.23
C LEU A 27 4.89 4.72 -1.53
N LYS A 28 4.57 5.90 -2.11
CA LYS A 28 5.23 6.42 -3.31
C LYS A 28 6.72 6.63 -3.09
N SER A 29 7.06 7.24 -1.96
CA SER A 29 8.45 7.57 -1.62
C SER A 29 9.28 6.31 -1.41
N LEU A 30 8.75 5.29 -0.73
CA LEU A 30 9.41 3.99 -0.57
C LEU A 30 9.64 3.31 -1.92
N PHE A 31 8.62 3.27 -2.78
CA PHE A 31 8.75 2.72 -4.12
C PHE A 31 9.86 3.41 -4.91
N TYR A 32 9.84 4.74 -4.99
CA TYR A 32 10.84 5.46 -5.77
C TYR A 32 12.24 5.38 -5.16
N PHE A 33 12.34 5.39 -3.84
CA PHE A 33 13.62 5.24 -3.17
C PHE A 33 14.23 3.88 -3.53
N ILE A 34 13.54 2.78 -3.26
CA ILE A 34 14.09 1.44 -3.52
C ILE A 34 14.25 1.18 -5.02
N ASN A 35 13.22 1.40 -5.84
CA ASN A 35 13.19 0.92 -7.22
C ASN A 35 13.96 1.80 -8.23
N ARG A 36 14.31 3.05 -7.90
CA ARG A 36 15.10 3.90 -8.82
C ARG A 36 16.61 3.64 -8.75
N SER A 37 17.08 2.78 -7.85
CA SER A 37 18.47 2.37 -7.76
C SER A 37 18.56 0.85 -7.83
N SER A 38 19.29 0.32 -8.82
CA SER A 38 19.53 -1.12 -8.95
C SER A 38 20.28 -1.70 -7.75
N ILE A 39 21.16 -0.91 -7.14
CA ILE A 39 21.91 -1.30 -5.94
C ILE A 39 20.96 -1.44 -4.74
N ARG A 40 20.09 -0.45 -4.50
CA ARG A 40 19.12 -0.50 -3.40
C ARG A 40 18.10 -1.61 -3.59
N LEU A 41 17.61 -1.80 -4.81
CA LEU A 41 16.70 -2.89 -5.13
C LEU A 41 17.34 -4.26 -4.91
N THR A 42 18.59 -4.44 -5.33
CA THR A 42 19.33 -5.70 -5.10
C THR A 42 19.48 -5.96 -3.62
N ARG A 43 19.93 -4.96 -2.85
CA ARG A 43 20.07 -5.05 -1.40
C ARG A 43 18.75 -5.42 -0.70
N PHE A 44 17.65 -4.79 -1.09
CA PHE A 44 16.32 -5.10 -0.57
C PHE A 44 15.95 -6.57 -0.82
N ASN A 45 16.16 -7.06 -2.05
CA ASN A 45 15.89 -8.46 -2.39
C ASN A 45 16.79 -9.45 -1.62
N ASP A 46 18.07 -9.10 -1.43
CA ASP A 46 19.03 -9.92 -0.68
C ASP A 46 18.62 -10.04 0.79
N ILE A 47 18.16 -8.93 1.39
CA ILE A 47 17.63 -8.92 2.76
C ILE A 47 16.36 -9.77 2.86
N GLN A 48 15.43 -9.67 1.90
CA GLN A 48 14.25 -10.53 1.87
C GLN A 48 14.64 -12.02 1.82
N LEU A 49 15.63 -12.38 1.00
CA LEU A 49 16.13 -13.75 0.91
C LEU A 49 16.76 -14.21 2.23
N LEU A 50 17.59 -13.37 2.86
CA LEU A 50 18.26 -13.66 4.12
C LEU A 50 17.25 -13.92 5.24
N LEU A 51 16.20 -13.10 5.32
CA LEU A 51 15.13 -13.24 6.32
C LEU A 51 14.11 -14.34 5.96
N LYS A 52 14.27 -15.03 4.82
CA LYS A 52 13.29 -16.00 4.30
C LYS A 52 11.88 -15.41 4.11
N HIS A 53 11.81 -14.11 3.84
CA HIS A 53 10.57 -13.42 3.50
C HIS A 53 10.19 -13.68 2.04
N PRO A 54 8.90 -13.54 1.68
CA PRO A 54 8.48 -13.57 0.28
C PRO A 54 9.21 -12.50 -0.54
N GLN A 55 9.72 -12.87 -1.72
CA GLN A 55 10.40 -11.97 -2.65
C GLN A 55 9.40 -11.10 -3.43
N LEU A 56 8.74 -10.18 -2.74
CA LEU A 56 7.82 -9.23 -3.33
C LEU A 56 8.56 -8.00 -3.84
N LYS A 57 8.04 -7.43 -4.93
CA LYS A 57 8.45 -6.12 -5.42
C LYS A 57 7.54 -5.06 -4.83
N LEU A 58 8.11 -3.91 -4.47
CA LEU A 58 7.29 -2.73 -4.23
C LEU A 58 6.55 -2.35 -5.51
N ILE A 59 5.29 -1.98 -5.35
CA ILE A 59 4.40 -1.63 -6.46
C ILE A 59 4.24 -0.13 -6.47
N GLN A 60 4.43 0.50 -7.62
CA GLN A 60 4.14 1.92 -7.77
C GLN A 60 2.64 2.14 -7.58
N PRO A 61 2.21 2.90 -6.55
CA PRO A 61 0.83 3.33 -6.48
C PRO A 61 0.58 4.38 -7.56
N GLY A 62 -0.50 4.18 -8.31
CA GLY A 62 -0.93 5.04 -9.41
C GLY A 62 -2.25 5.72 -9.07
N ASP A 63 -2.26 7.04 -9.18
CA ASP A 63 -3.40 7.90 -8.80
C ASP A 63 -4.67 7.61 -9.61
N THR A 64 -4.51 7.12 -10.85
CA THR A 64 -5.63 6.75 -11.74
C THR A 64 -6.14 5.33 -11.53
N ARG A 65 -5.48 4.52 -10.69
CA ARG A 65 -5.81 3.10 -10.48
C ARG A 65 -5.67 2.72 -9.01
N TRP A 66 -6.70 2.94 -8.20
CA TRP A 66 -6.73 2.60 -6.76
C TRP A 66 -6.33 1.16 -6.46
N LEU A 67 -6.62 0.22 -7.37
CA LEU A 67 -6.17 -1.17 -7.27
C LEU A 67 -4.64 -1.31 -7.12
N SER A 68 -3.85 -0.32 -7.55
CA SER A 68 -2.40 -0.30 -7.34
C SER A 68 -2.02 0.14 -5.92
N TYR A 69 -2.83 0.97 -5.25
CA TYR A 69 -2.65 1.30 -3.84
C TYR A 69 -2.83 0.06 -2.96
N PHE A 70 -3.82 -0.80 -3.25
CA PHE A 70 -3.97 -2.08 -2.56
C PHE A 70 -2.68 -2.91 -2.61
N ARG A 71 -2.18 -3.10 -3.84
CA ARG A 71 -0.96 -3.90 -4.07
C ARG A 71 0.26 -3.26 -3.42
N SER A 72 0.32 -1.93 -3.39
CA SER A 72 1.40 -1.19 -2.74
C SER A 72 1.37 -1.33 -1.22
N VAL A 73 0.21 -1.10 -0.58
CA VAL A 73 0.00 -1.27 0.87
C VAL A 73 0.34 -2.69 1.28
N ASN A 74 -0.25 -3.67 0.60
CA ASN A 74 -0.01 -5.08 0.91
C ASN A 74 1.47 -5.48 0.71
N ALA A 75 2.14 -5.00 -0.34
CA ALA A 75 3.57 -5.26 -0.54
C ALA A 75 4.43 -4.65 0.58
N VAL A 76 4.14 -3.41 1.00
CA VAL A 76 4.88 -2.74 2.08
C VAL A 76 4.67 -3.44 3.42
N ILE A 77 3.43 -3.76 3.79
CA ILE A 77 3.14 -4.49 5.04
C ILE A 77 3.84 -5.85 5.06
N ARG A 78 3.77 -6.59 3.95
CA ARG A 78 4.39 -7.93 3.87
C ARG A 78 5.91 -7.91 3.81
N CYS A 79 6.51 -6.79 3.44
CA CYS A 79 7.96 -6.60 3.43
C CYS A 79 8.44 -5.58 4.46
N TYR A 80 7.64 -5.31 5.48
CA TYR A 80 7.88 -4.22 6.40
C TYR A 80 9.24 -4.38 7.12
N GLU A 81 9.50 -5.57 7.67
CA GLU A 81 10.79 -5.88 8.31
C GLU A 81 11.98 -5.78 7.32
N PRO A 82 11.97 -6.43 6.14
CA PRO A 82 13.01 -6.23 5.13
C PRO A 82 13.25 -4.76 4.73
N LEU A 83 12.18 -3.96 4.62
CA LEU A 83 12.29 -2.52 4.31
C LEU A 83 13.03 -1.77 5.42
N MET A 84 12.65 -2.02 6.68
CA MET A 84 13.25 -1.39 7.84
C MET A 84 14.75 -1.66 7.90
N ILE A 85 15.17 -2.93 7.77
CA ILE A 85 16.58 -3.31 7.78
C ILE A 85 17.33 -2.69 6.59
N THR A 86 16.71 -2.64 5.41
CA THR A 86 17.32 -2.03 4.23
C THR A 86 17.61 -0.54 4.46
N LEU A 87 16.65 0.20 5.03
CA LEU A 87 16.81 1.61 5.34
C LEU A 87 17.86 1.83 6.44
N GLU A 88 17.82 1.03 7.50
CA GLU A 88 18.82 1.08 8.60
C GLU A 88 20.24 0.86 8.08
N HIS A 89 20.42 -0.10 7.17
CA HIS A 89 21.72 -0.36 6.55
C HIS A 89 22.21 0.85 5.74
N ILE A 90 21.34 1.49 4.95
CA ILE A 90 21.71 2.67 4.15
C ILE A 90 22.07 3.86 5.07
N VAL A 91 21.33 4.04 6.17
CA VAL A 91 21.64 5.07 7.18
C VAL A 91 23.01 4.80 7.82
N HIS A 92 23.32 3.54 8.13
CA HIS A 92 24.58 3.16 8.74
C HIS A 92 25.80 3.41 7.85
N GLU A 93 25.64 3.27 6.52
CA GLU A 93 26.70 3.56 5.53
C GLU A 93 27.09 5.04 5.47
N ARG A 94 26.26 5.95 6.00
CA ARG A 94 26.50 7.41 6.04
C ARG A 94 26.85 8.03 4.68
N GLY A 95 26.33 7.45 3.59
CA GLY A 95 26.48 7.96 2.23
C GLY A 95 25.48 9.08 1.90
N GLU A 96 25.49 9.54 0.65
CA GLU A 96 24.61 10.62 0.15
C GLU A 96 23.11 10.33 0.33
N GLU A 97 22.71 9.06 0.28
CA GLU A 97 21.32 8.63 0.43
C GLU A 97 20.87 8.48 1.90
N SER A 98 21.80 8.61 2.86
CA SER A 98 21.53 8.44 4.29
C SER A 98 20.44 9.38 4.82
N PRO A 99 20.39 10.68 4.46
CA PRO A 99 19.32 11.57 4.93
C PRO A 99 17.93 11.13 4.47
N SER A 100 17.79 10.75 3.20
CA SER A 100 16.52 10.28 2.65
C SER A 100 16.09 8.94 3.25
N ALA A 101 17.02 8.01 3.43
CA ALA A 101 16.76 6.75 4.12
C ALA A 101 16.33 6.98 5.58
N SER A 102 17.00 7.90 6.29
CA SER A 102 16.67 8.24 7.67
C SER A 102 15.28 8.85 7.80
N GLY A 103 14.87 9.72 6.87
CA GLY A 103 13.52 10.27 6.84
C GLY A 103 12.45 9.20 6.67
N LEU A 104 12.63 8.31 5.68
CA LEU A 104 11.71 7.18 5.45
C LEU A 104 11.66 6.21 6.63
N LEU A 105 12.82 5.94 7.24
CA LEU A 105 12.90 5.08 8.41
C LEU A 105 12.16 5.69 9.61
N SER A 106 12.29 7.00 9.83
CA SER A 106 11.57 7.71 10.89
C SER A 106 10.06 7.66 10.69
N ILE A 107 9.58 7.83 9.46
CA ILE A 107 8.17 7.74 9.11
C ILE A 107 7.65 6.31 9.35
N LEU A 108 8.39 5.28 8.92
CA LEU A 108 7.97 3.90 9.18
C LEU A 108 7.97 3.56 10.67
N LYS A 109 8.95 4.04 11.46
CA LYS A 109 9.01 3.83 12.91
C LYS A 109 7.85 4.49 13.67
N ASP A 110 7.20 5.48 13.08
CA ASP A 110 6.05 6.13 13.68
C ASP A 110 4.87 5.14 13.77
N GLN A 111 4.32 5.02 14.99
CA GLN A 111 3.23 4.10 15.27
C GLN A 111 1.95 4.50 14.54
N SER A 112 1.72 5.80 14.36
CA SER A 112 0.53 6.31 13.65
C SER A 112 0.55 5.88 12.19
N THR A 113 1.69 6.04 11.51
CA THR A 113 1.88 5.60 10.13
C THR A 113 1.67 4.10 9.99
N THR A 114 2.27 3.31 10.89
CA THR A 114 2.11 1.85 10.88
C THR A 114 0.65 1.45 11.10
N PHE A 115 -0.02 2.07 12.08
CA PHE A 115 -1.44 1.87 12.36
C PHE A 115 -2.30 2.17 11.13
N ILE A 116 -2.10 3.32 10.48
CA ILE A 116 -2.88 3.72 9.31
C ILE A 116 -2.68 2.75 8.15
N LEU A 117 -1.44 2.31 7.87
CA LEU A 117 -1.19 1.33 6.81
C LEU A 117 -1.95 0.03 7.08
N HIS A 118 -1.91 -0.48 8.31
CA HIS A 118 -2.64 -1.69 8.69
C HIS A 118 -4.17 -1.51 8.67
N SER A 119 -4.68 -0.34 9.05
CA SER A 119 -6.12 -0.02 9.00
C SER A 119 -6.62 0.17 7.57
N LEU A 120 -5.78 0.71 6.68
CA LEU A 120 -6.11 0.90 5.26
C LEU A 120 -6.15 -0.43 4.49
N GLU A 121 -5.32 -1.40 4.85
CA GLU A 121 -5.19 -2.66 4.11
C GLU A 121 -6.53 -3.40 3.90
N PRO A 122 -7.33 -3.70 4.94
CA PRO A 122 -8.59 -4.43 4.78
C PRO A 122 -9.68 -3.57 4.11
N VAL A 123 -9.67 -2.25 4.31
CA VAL A 123 -10.59 -1.32 3.64
C VAL A 123 -10.33 -1.36 2.13
N ILE A 124 -9.08 -1.18 1.73
CA ILE A 124 -8.67 -1.16 0.34
C ILE A 124 -8.83 -2.55 -0.31
N GLU A 125 -8.66 -3.63 0.45
CA GLU A 125 -8.94 -5.00 -0.02
C GLU A 125 -10.40 -5.18 -0.43
N ALA A 126 -11.34 -4.86 0.47
CA ALA A 126 -12.78 -5.01 0.23
C ALA A 126 -13.21 -4.22 -1.03
N LEU A 127 -12.73 -2.98 -1.15
CA LEU A 127 -12.98 -2.12 -2.29
C LEU A 127 -12.34 -2.65 -3.59
N SER A 128 -11.18 -3.30 -3.49
CA SER A 128 -10.50 -3.91 -4.63
C SER A 128 -11.27 -5.11 -5.18
N ILE A 129 -11.90 -5.90 -4.31
CA ILE A 129 -12.78 -7.01 -4.70
C ILE A 129 -13.99 -6.45 -5.46
N LEU A 130 -14.67 -5.45 -4.90
CA LEU A 130 -15.82 -4.80 -5.54
C LEU A 130 -15.45 -4.22 -6.91
N SER A 131 -14.31 -3.51 -6.99
CA SER A 131 -13.83 -2.92 -8.23
C SER A 131 -13.63 -3.96 -9.33
N LYS A 132 -13.09 -5.15 -9.00
CA LYS A 132 -12.95 -6.26 -9.95
C LYS A 132 -14.31 -6.84 -10.36
N SER A 133 -15.23 -7.00 -9.42
CA SER A 133 -16.60 -7.48 -9.70
C SER A 133 -17.30 -6.58 -10.71
N ILE A 134 -17.23 -5.25 -10.53
CA ILE A 134 -17.82 -4.26 -11.44
C ILE A 134 -17.21 -4.31 -12.86
N GLN A 135 -15.94 -4.69 -12.98
CA GLN A 135 -15.21 -4.72 -14.26
C GLN A 135 -15.40 -6.03 -15.05
N THR A 136 -16.14 -7.00 -14.52
CA THR A 136 -16.32 -8.31 -15.16
C THR A 136 -17.23 -8.20 -16.38
N LYS A 137 -16.74 -8.59 -17.56
CA LYS A 137 -17.43 -8.43 -18.86
C LYS A 137 -18.76 -9.20 -18.99
N ASN A 138 -18.89 -10.32 -18.30
CA ASN A 138 -20.09 -11.18 -18.32
C ASN A 138 -20.92 -11.01 -17.05
N GLY A 139 -21.15 -9.76 -16.64
CA GLY A 139 -21.68 -9.39 -15.33
C GLY A 139 -22.98 -10.11 -14.96
N ASP A 140 -22.88 -11.07 -14.05
CA ASP A 140 -24.02 -11.64 -13.34
C ASP A 140 -24.46 -10.62 -12.27
N PHE A 141 -25.64 -10.01 -12.46
CA PHE A 141 -26.17 -8.98 -11.58
C PHE A 141 -26.25 -9.48 -10.12
N ASN A 142 -26.62 -10.73 -9.91
CA ASN A 142 -26.71 -11.32 -8.57
C ASN A 142 -25.33 -11.40 -7.91
N ARG A 143 -24.26 -11.65 -8.69
CA ARG A 143 -22.89 -11.63 -8.16
C ARG A 143 -22.43 -10.22 -7.82
N LEU A 144 -22.78 -9.24 -8.64
CA LEU A 144 -22.45 -7.84 -8.38
C LEU A 144 -23.15 -7.35 -7.11
N GLU A 145 -24.43 -7.62 -6.96
CA GLU A 145 -25.22 -7.27 -5.77
C GLU A 145 -24.64 -7.92 -4.51
N LYS A 146 -24.33 -9.22 -4.54
CA LYS A 146 -23.65 -9.91 -3.44
C LYS A 146 -22.30 -9.28 -3.10
N SER A 147 -21.51 -8.89 -4.11
CA SER A 147 -20.22 -8.22 -3.90
C SER A 147 -20.39 -6.84 -3.27
N MET A 148 -21.42 -6.08 -3.64
CA MET A 148 -21.72 -4.77 -3.05
C MET A 148 -22.13 -4.92 -1.59
N LEU A 149 -23.10 -5.79 -1.29
CA LEU A 149 -23.58 -6.04 0.07
C LEU A 149 -22.45 -6.55 0.97
N GLY A 150 -21.64 -7.51 0.49
CA GLY A 150 -20.49 -8.02 1.23
C GLY A 150 -19.43 -6.95 1.50
N THR A 151 -19.22 -6.00 0.58
CA THR A 151 -18.30 -4.88 0.79
C THR A 151 -18.84 -3.92 1.85
N LEU A 152 -20.13 -3.59 1.80
CA LEU A 152 -20.76 -2.72 2.80
C LEU A 152 -20.67 -3.32 4.20
N LEU A 153 -21.08 -4.57 4.36
CA LEU A 153 -20.98 -5.30 5.63
C LEU A 153 -19.55 -5.31 6.15
N ARG A 154 -18.56 -5.57 5.28
CA ARG A 154 -17.15 -5.58 5.68
C ARG A 154 -16.67 -4.20 6.14
N LEU A 155 -17.09 -3.12 5.49
CA LEU A 155 -16.74 -1.76 5.90
C LEU A 155 -17.42 -1.36 7.22
N GLU A 156 -18.65 -1.82 7.46
CA GLU A 156 -19.34 -1.64 8.74
C GLU A 156 -18.63 -2.37 9.89
N GLU A 157 -18.22 -3.62 9.67
CA GLU A 157 -17.41 -4.37 10.66
C GLU A 157 -16.10 -3.65 10.99
N LEU A 158 -15.41 -3.15 9.97
CA LEU A 158 -14.13 -2.45 10.15
C LEU A 158 -14.26 -1.13 10.91
N LYS A 159 -15.44 -0.51 10.89
CA LYS A 159 -15.72 0.71 11.66
C LYS A 159 -15.83 0.47 13.17
N GLU A 160 -16.22 -0.75 13.57
CA GLU A 160 -16.44 -1.13 14.97
C GLU A 160 -15.16 -1.67 15.64
N THR A 161 -14.08 -1.91 14.88
CA THR A 161 -12.74 -2.29 15.35
C THR A 161 -11.83 -1.10 15.59
#